data_AF-A0A9D6F9K3-F1
#
_entry.id   AF-A0A9D6F9K3-F1
#
_cell.length_a   1.000
_cell.length_b   1.000
_cell.length_c   1.000
_cell.angle_alpha   90.00
_cell.angle_beta   90.00
_cell.angle_gamma   90.00
#
_symmetry.space_group_name_H-M   'P 1'
#
loop_
_entity.id
_entity.type
_entity.pdbx_description
1 polymer ?
#
loop_
_entity_poly.entity_id
_entity_poly.type
_entity_poly.pdbx_seq_one_letter_code
_entity_poly.pdbx_strand_id
1 'polypeptide(L)'
;MDNVAKPFVGAWWLVSAAQQVADGSKRNNPMYGPGGIGYLLYSDSGRMCVVNIDPSRPQGKNASAPTESELRSAMKGIIAYAGRYEVNAEQGY
;
A
#
# COMPACT_ATOMS: atom_id res chain seq x y z
N MET A 1 -26.49 -4.30 16.16
CA MET A 1 -25.22 -5.00 15.94
C MET A 1 -24.18 -3.93 15.69
N ASP A 2 -23.23 -3.76 16.60
CA ASP A 2 -22.15 -2.82 16.39
C ASP A 2 -21.32 -3.29 15.19
N ASN A 3 -21.20 -2.42 14.18
CA ASN A 3 -20.36 -2.72 13.04
C ASN A 3 -18.90 -2.57 13.48
N VAL A 4 -18.28 -3.67 13.91
CA VAL A 4 -16.88 -3.75 14.34
C VAL A 4 -15.89 -3.23 13.29
N ALA A 5 -16.29 -3.17 12.01
CA ALA A 5 -15.47 -2.60 10.96
C ALA A 5 -15.53 -1.07 10.86
N LYS A 6 -16.53 -0.41 11.47
CA LYS A 6 -16.76 1.03 11.37
C LYS A 6 -15.54 1.90 11.75
N PRO A 7 -14.73 1.57 12.78
CA PRO A 7 -13.55 2.35 13.11
C PRO A 7 -12.45 2.32 12.04
N PHE A 8 -12.44 1.32 11.16
CA PHE A 8 -11.42 1.15 10.12
C PHE A 8 -11.79 1.86 8.81
N VAL A 9 -13.09 2.09 8.57
CA VAL A 9 -13.60 2.73 7.35
C VAL A 9 -13.02 4.13 7.20
N GLY A 10 -12.37 4.38 6.07
CA GLY A 10 -11.71 5.65 5.78
C GLY A 10 -10.47 5.50 4.92
N ALA A 11 -9.76 6.62 4.77
CA ALA A 11 -8.48 6.70 4.10
C ALA A 11 -7.37 6.89 5.14
N TRP A 12 -6.33 6.06 5.04
CA TRP A 12 -5.19 6.02 5.94
C TRP A 12 -3.93 6.27 5.14
N TRP A 13 -3.09 7.22 5.57
CA TRP A 13 -1.78 7.41 4.95
C TRP A 13 -0.78 6.37 5.48
N LEU A 14 0.23 6.05 4.67
CA LEU A 14 1.37 5.28 5.12
C LEU A 14 2.34 6.18 5.93
N VAL A 15 2.57 5.84 7.21
CA VAL A 15 3.56 6.53 8.06
C VAL A 15 4.95 5.92 7.88
N SER A 16 5.04 4.59 7.92
CA SER A 16 6.27 3.84 7.72
C SER A 16 5.96 2.38 7.37
N ALA A 17 6.92 1.69 6.76
CA ALA A 17 6.84 0.23 6.60
C ALA A 17 8.22 -0.41 6.73
N ALA A 18 8.27 -1.52 7.46
CA ALA A 18 9.42 -2.40 7.54
C ALA A 18 8.96 -3.84 7.44
N GLN A 19 9.77 -4.70 6.83
CA GLN A 19 9.60 -6.14 6.86
C GLN A 19 10.47 -6.70 7.98
N GLN A 20 9.86 -7.48 8.87
CA GLN A 20 10.59 -8.39 9.73
C GLN A 20 10.77 -9.70 8.97
N VAL A 21 12.02 -10.16 8.84
CA VAL A 21 12.33 -11.45 8.23
C VAL A 21 12.46 -12.54 9.30
N ALA A 22 12.47 -13.80 8.87
CA ALA A 22 12.42 -14.96 9.77
C ALA A 22 13.59 -15.03 10.79
N ASP A 23 14.74 -14.46 10.44
CA ASP A 23 15.91 -14.36 11.33
C ASP A 23 15.79 -13.24 12.40
N GLY A 24 14.67 -12.50 12.42
CA GLY A 24 14.41 -11.42 13.36
C GLY A 24 14.94 -10.05 12.94
N SER A 25 15.75 -9.96 11.89
CA SER A 25 16.20 -8.68 11.36
C SER A 25 15.06 -7.92 10.69
N LYS A 26 15.21 -6.59 10.64
CA LYS A 26 14.29 -5.69 9.95
C LYS A 26 14.95 -5.18 8.68
N ARG A 27 14.19 -5.13 7.59
CA ARG A 27 14.60 -4.50 6.33
C ARG A 27 13.50 -3.61 5.79
N ASN A 28 13.88 -2.68 4.92
CA ASN A 28 12.91 -1.85 4.20
C ASN A 28 12.05 -2.72 3.28
N ASN A 29 10.87 -2.21 2.93
CA ASN A 29 10.05 -2.90 1.93
C ASN A 29 10.81 -2.96 0.59
N PRO A 30 11.00 -4.15 -0.02
CA PRO A 30 11.80 -4.30 -1.22
C PRO A 30 11.15 -3.66 -2.46
N MET A 31 9.86 -3.33 -2.42
CA MET A 31 9.17 -2.68 -3.51
C MET A 31 9.36 -1.16 -3.44
N TYR A 32 8.90 -0.52 -2.36
CA TYR A 32 8.84 0.95 -2.27
C TYR A 32 9.87 1.59 -1.33
N GLY A 33 10.79 0.81 -0.77
CA GLY A 33 11.90 1.32 0.04
C GLY A 33 11.51 1.88 1.41
N PRO A 34 12.46 2.52 2.13
CA PRO A 34 12.23 3.10 3.46
C PRO A 34 11.33 4.34 3.45
N GLY A 35 11.31 5.08 2.36
CA GLY A 35 10.56 6.32 2.20
C GLY A 35 9.21 6.13 1.51
N GLY A 36 8.66 4.91 1.49
CA GLY A 36 7.40 4.61 0.82
C GLY A 36 6.28 5.55 1.25
N ILE A 37 5.54 6.07 0.28
CA ILE A 37 4.34 6.87 0.50
C ILE A 37 3.12 6.16 -0.08
N GLY A 38 1.94 6.44 0.44
CA GLY A 38 0.73 5.83 -0.09
C GLY A 38 -0.46 5.89 0.84
N TYR A 39 -1.52 5.19 0.41
CA TYR A 39 -2.78 5.12 1.13
C TYR A 39 -3.33 3.70 1.19
N LEU A 40 -3.99 3.41 2.31
CA LEU A 40 -4.92 2.30 2.46
C LEU A 40 -6.33 2.89 2.54
N LEU A 41 -7.25 2.33 1.77
CA LEU A 41 -8.66 2.70 1.82
C LEU A 41 -9.46 1.49 2.28
N TYR A 42 -10.32 1.68 3.28
CA TYR A 42 -11.30 0.71 3.74
C TYR A 42 -12.70 1.27 3.53
N SER A 43 -13.55 0.54 2.82
CA SER A 43 -14.95 0.92 2.59
C SER A 43 -15.89 0.24 3.59
N ASP A 44 -17.02 0.88 3.86
CA ASP A 44 -18.13 0.29 4.62
C ASP A 44 -18.73 -0.97 3.97
N SER A 45 -18.52 -1.16 2.67
CA SER A 45 -18.91 -2.34 1.90
C SER A 45 -17.98 -3.55 2.09
N GLY A 46 -17.03 -3.52 3.03
CA GLY A 46 -16.11 -4.64 3.29
C GLY A 46 -15.01 -4.82 2.23
N ARG A 47 -14.64 -3.76 1.50
CA ARG A 47 -13.54 -3.77 0.52
C ARG A 47 -12.40 -2.91 1.00
N MET A 48 -11.19 -3.28 0.60
CA MET A 48 -10.00 -2.50 0.87
C MET A 48 -9.12 -2.38 -0.38
N CYS A 49 -8.40 -1.26 -0.47
CA CYS A 49 -7.44 -0.99 -1.53
C CYS A 49 -6.15 -0.45 -0.92
N VAL A 50 -5.01 -0.80 -1.52
CA VAL A 50 -3.69 -0.28 -1.17
C VAL A 50 -3.04 0.29 -2.40
N VAL A 51 -2.42 1.45 -2.27
CA VAL A 51 -1.46 1.97 -3.24
C VAL A 51 -0.30 2.58 -2.47
N ASN A 52 0.87 1.95 -2.53
CA ASN A 52 2.12 2.52 -2.03
C ASN A 52 3.16 2.57 -3.14
N ILE A 53 3.97 3.62 -3.13
CA ILE A 53 5.00 3.87 -4.13
C ILE A 53 6.33 4.27 -3.51
N ASP A 54 7.42 3.96 -4.20
CA ASP A 54 8.70 4.63 -3.99
C ASP A 54 8.59 6.07 -4.51
N PRO A 55 8.66 7.11 -3.66
CA PRO A 55 8.58 8.49 -4.12
C PRO A 55 9.79 8.91 -4.95
N SER A 56 10.91 8.17 -4.89
CA SER A 56 12.13 8.45 -5.64
C SER A 56 12.13 7.85 -7.05
N ARG A 57 11.08 7.10 -7.43
CA ARG A 57 10.99 6.48 -8.76
C ARG A 57 11.05 7.55 -9.87
N PRO A 58 11.66 7.26 -11.04
CA PRO A 58 11.68 8.19 -12.15
C PRO A 58 10.27 8.58 -12.61
N GLN A 59 10.03 9.87 -12.78
CA GLN A 59 8.81 10.37 -13.40
C GLN A 59 8.98 10.39 -14.92
N GLY A 60 7.96 9.94 -15.66
CA GLY A 60 7.94 10.07 -17.11
C GLY A 60 7.89 11.53 -17.54
N LYS A 61 8.57 11.88 -18.62
CA LYS A 61 8.63 13.26 -19.12
C LYS A 61 7.30 13.75 -19.68
N ASN A 62 6.55 12.85 -20.31
CA ASN A 62 5.21 13.10 -20.85
C ASN A 62 4.26 12.00 -20.41
N ALA A 63 3.39 12.30 -19.44
CA ALA A 63 2.43 11.33 -18.90
C ALA A 63 1.40 10.85 -19.94
N SER A 64 1.10 11.65 -20.97
CA SER A 64 0.12 11.30 -22.01
C SER A 64 0.73 10.47 -23.15
N ALA A 65 2.06 10.42 -23.26
CA ALA A 65 2.77 9.64 -24.27
C ALA A 65 4.11 9.12 -23.71
N PRO A 66 4.09 8.24 -22.70
CA PRO A 66 5.31 7.68 -22.14
C PRO A 66 5.96 6.70 -23.14
N THR A 67 7.28 6.69 -23.18
CA THR A 67 8.03 5.63 -23.85
C THR A 67 7.84 4.29 -23.13
N GLU A 68 8.11 3.18 -23.82
CA GLU A 68 8.05 1.84 -23.18
C GLU A 68 8.97 1.74 -21.96
N SER A 69 10.16 2.34 -22.05
CA SER A 69 11.13 2.39 -20.95
C SER A 69 10.59 3.15 -19.74
N GLU A 70 9.90 4.27 -19.97
CA GLU A 70 9.24 5.04 -18.91
C GLU A 70 8.09 4.25 -18.28
N LEU A 71 7.25 3.57 -19.07
CA LEU A 71 6.18 2.70 -18.55
C LEU A 71 6.74 1.58 -17.67
N ARG A 72 7.77 0.88 -18.15
CA ARG A 72 8.42 -0.21 -17.41
C ARG A 72 9.07 0.28 -16.12
N SER A 73 9.65 1.49 -16.14
CA SER A 73 10.26 2.09 -14.97
C SER A 73 9.21 2.59 -13.97
N ALA A 74 8.08 3.13 -14.44
CA ALA A 74 6.99 3.59 -13.60
C ALA A 74 6.35 2.45 -12.78
N MET A 75 6.31 1.23 -13.33
CA MET A 75 5.80 0.05 -12.61
C MET A 75 6.76 -0.44 -11.51
N LYS A 76 8.03 -0.06 -11.55
CA LYS A 76 8.97 -0.39 -10.47
C LYS A 76 8.66 0.46 -9.25
N GLY A 77 8.69 -0.19 -8.10
CA GLY A 77 8.42 0.43 -6.81
C GLY A 77 6.98 0.85 -6.60
N ILE A 78 6.03 0.15 -7.22
CA ILE A 78 4.60 0.23 -6.89
C ILE A 78 4.17 -1.07 -6.22
N ILE A 79 3.37 -0.95 -5.17
CA ILE A 79 2.43 -2.00 -4.77
C ILE A 79 1.02 -1.45 -4.87
N ALA A 80 0.17 -2.14 -5.60
CA ALA A 80 -1.24 -1.79 -5.71
C ALA A 80 -2.08 -3.06 -5.75
N TYR A 81 -3.04 -3.16 -4.85
CA TYR A 81 -3.98 -4.30 -4.81
C TYR A 81 -5.28 -3.89 -4.12
N ALA A 82 -6.32 -4.68 -4.38
CA ALA A 82 -7.63 -4.52 -3.76
C ALA A 82 -8.21 -5.89 -3.41
N GLY A 83 -9.03 -5.93 -2.36
CA GLY A 83 -9.61 -7.18 -1.87
C GLY A 83 -10.81 -6.95 -0.95
N ARG A 84 -11.35 -8.05 -0.44
CA ARG A 84 -12.28 -8.03 0.69
C ARG A 84 -11.49 -8.01 2.00
N TYR A 85 -12.06 -7.42 3.05
CA TYR A 85 -11.51 -7.49 4.39
C TYR A 85 -12.59 -7.89 5.40
N GLU A 86 -12.15 -8.49 6.49
CA GLU A 86 -12.96 -8.86 7.65
C GLU A 86 -12.18 -8.44 8.91
N VAL A 87 -12.89 -8.14 10.00
CA VAL A 87 -12.28 -7.77 11.29
C VAL A 87 -12.53 -8.91 12.28
N ASN A 88 -11.45 -9.41 12.89
CA ASN A 88 -11.51 -10.54 13.82
C ASN A 88 -11.49 -10.07 15.28
N ALA A 89 -12.58 -9.42 15.69
CA ALA A 89 -12.67 -8.76 16.99
C ALA A 89 -12.54 -9.71 18.20
N GLU A 90 -12.94 -10.98 18.06
CA GLU A 90 -12.91 -11.97 19.14
C GLU A 90 -11.50 -12.51 19.43
N GLN A 91 -10.56 -12.38 18.49
CA GLN A 91 -9.17 -12.81 18.68
C GLN A 91 -8.25 -11.69 19.22
N GLY A 92 -8.79 -10.49 19.47
CA GLY A 92 -8.03 -9.36 20.01
C GLY A 92 -7.06 -8.71 19.03
N TYR A 93 -7.28 -8.86 17.72
CA TYR A 93 -6.50 -8.24 16.65
C TYR A 93 -7.37 -7.35 15.75
#